data_AF-A0A1I7TIP7-F1
#
_entry.id   AF-A0A1I7TIP7-F1
#
_cell.length_a   1.000
_cell.length_b   1.000
_cell.length_c   1.000
_cell.angle_alpha   90.00
_cell.angle_beta   90.00
_cell.angle_gamma   90.00
#
_symmetry.space_group_name_H-M   'P 1'
#
loop_
_entity.id
_entity.type
_entity.pdbx_description
1 polymer ?
#
loop_
_entity_poly.entity_id
_entity_poly.type
_entity_poly.pdbx_seq_one_letter_code
_entity_poly.pdbx_strand_id
1 'polypeptide(L)'
;MIPESDQTVTSLANFVASNGCVPDGDPIVVVRSGELFSLLSGSKRIKASKIQEIRKIDVNVIDEKDSRQFSLRKFFSESRTVDTKIVETMGYVKAVFEHFDLPLIQSSTWKDNDWKHVFGNHIKPESKIGRIFKLCSLEDLADKVEYICGSFNIEFSSRILYEIINKYRENSVDTISLLSEVDNNYNENKFRLKLKSIDANLTTLLSRKVKDPTVVSTLAAAYEGDKSFSNFVKGADMRWKNGKNIARHICSRYEEYKTAKTDVVTEVIHQKFEFSGPDESTDILLTTNSKTATSWLDTTVMSKDRIAFVFSATVPHSSIHSILLPDSQSMKNRYSLLCNRLTVSILIKQDGLLAEDTISAFFESKVGKYRETYKINELEGIIKTKKICVNEFHTYFHPDFVAELVSYADIVQVNSEAEKDQILSFIKRRQ
;
A
#
# COMPACT_ATOMS: atom_id res chain seq x y z
N MET A 1 -27.84 -15.20 28.80
CA MET A 1 -28.67 -15.86 27.78
C MET A 1 -27.74 -16.59 26.83
N ILE A 2 -27.96 -17.88 26.59
CA ILE A 2 -27.10 -18.71 25.73
C ILE A 2 -27.86 -18.96 24.42
N PRO A 3 -27.24 -18.80 23.24
CA PRO A 3 -27.90 -19.03 21.98
C PRO A 3 -28.30 -20.51 21.84
N GLU A 4 -29.56 -20.73 21.48
CA GLU A 4 -30.14 -21.99 21.05
C GLU A 4 -29.45 -22.44 19.75
N SER A 5 -28.47 -23.36 19.83
CA SER A 5 -28.19 -24.45 18.85
C SER A 5 -26.79 -25.07 19.00
N ASP A 6 -26.31 -25.41 20.20
CA ASP A 6 -25.10 -26.23 20.31
C ASP A 6 -25.49 -27.70 20.04
N GLN A 7 -25.45 -28.12 18.76
CA GLN A 7 -25.78 -29.49 18.32
C GLN A 7 -25.07 -30.56 19.17
N THR A 8 -23.85 -30.29 19.62
CA THR A 8 -23.11 -31.21 20.50
C THR A 8 -23.80 -31.39 21.85
N VAL A 9 -24.34 -30.33 22.44
CA VAL A 9 -25.07 -30.40 23.72
C VAL A 9 -26.38 -31.16 23.53
N THR A 10 -27.09 -30.95 22.43
CA THR A 10 -28.33 -31.68 22.11
C THR A 10 -28.07 -33.17 21.90
N SER A 11 -27.04 -33.54 21.13
CA SER A 11 -26.64 -34.93 20.93
C SER A 11 -26.24 -35.61 22.25
N LEU A 12 -25.48 -34.91 23.10
CA LEU A 12 -25.13 -35.39 24.44
C LEU A 12 -26.37 -35.56 25.32
N ALA A 13 -27.29 -34.61 25.32
CA ALA A 13 -28.52 -34.68 26.11
C ALA A 13 -29.40 -35.87 25.68
N ASN A 14 -29.53 -36.12 24.37
CA ASN A 14 -30.25 -37.29 23.84
C ASN A 14 -29.57 -38.61 24.22
N PHE A 15 -28.24 -38.66 24.19
CA PHE A 15 -27.50 -39.83 24.65
C PHE A 15 -27.74 -40.08 26.14
N VAL A 16 -27.69 -39.03 26.96
CA VAL A 16 -27.95 -39.10 28.41
C VAL A 16 -29.38 -39.56 28.67
N ALA A 17 -30.36 -39.07 27.91
CA ALA A 17 -31.75 -39.52 28.02
C ALA A 17 -31.90 -41.03 27.73
N SER A 18 -31.09 -41.56 26.80
CA SER A 18 -31.14 -42.97 26.40
C SER A 18 -30.35 -43.91 27.32
N ASN A 19 -29.30 -43.42 27.99
CA ASN A 19 -28.35 -44.26 28.74
C ASN A 19 -28.28 -43.93 30.24
N GLY A 20 -28.96 -42.88 30.70
CA GLY A 20 -29.01 -42.46 32.11
C GLY A 20 -27.74 -41.77 32.64
N CYS A 21 -26.66 -41.74 31.86
CA CYS A 21 -25.39 -41.11 32.23
C CYS A 21 -24.68 -40.48 31.02
N VAL A 22 -23.68 -39.66 31.30
CA VAL A 22 -22.85 -39.02 30.27
C VAL A 22 -21.73 -40.00 29.87
N PRO A 23 -21.42 -40.21 28.58
CA PRO A 23 -20.48 -41.25 28.13
C PRO A 23 -19.04 -40.99 28.56
N ASP A 24 -18.32 -41.99 29.07
CA ASP A 24 -17.01 -41.89 29.76
C ASP A 24 -15.84 -41.28 28.96
N GLY A 25 -16.04 -40.91 27.70
CA GLY A 25 -14.98 -40.53 26.76
C GLY A 25 -14.22 -39.23 27.03
N ASP A 26 -14.53 -38.44 28.07
CA ASP A 26 -13.75 -37.26 28.50
C ASP A 26 -14.25 -36.76 29.88
N PRO A 27 -13.49 -36.94 30.99
CA PRO A 27 -13.99 -36.67 32.34
C PRO A 27 -14.35 -35.20 32.59
N ILE A 28 -15.35 -34.96 33.45
CA ILE A 28 -15.62 -33.63 34.00
C ILE A 28 -14.54 -33.35 35.03
N VAL A 29 -13.75 -32.30 34.85
CA VAL A 29 -12.61 -31.98 35.72
C VAL A 29 -12.91 -30.73 36.53
N VAL A 30 -12.70 -30.78 37.84
CA VAL A 30 -12.97 -29.69 38.77
C VAL A 30 -11.81 -29.47 39.74
N VAL A 31 -11.72 -28.26 40.29
CA VAL A 31 -10.87 -27.93 41.44
C VAL A 31 -11.77 -27.68 42.63
N ARG A 32 -11.42 -28.26 43.77
CA ARG A 32 -12.15 -28.06 45.03
C ARG A 32 -11.55 -26.88 45.78
N SER A 33 -12.37 -25.89 46.09
CA SER A 33 -12.04 -24.79 47.00
C SER A 33 -13.05 -24.79 48.16
N GLY A 34 -12.66 -25.40 49.28
CA GLY A 34 -13.57 -25.66 50.41
C GLY A 34 -14.72 -26.61 50.04
N GLU A 35 -15.95 -26.12 50.11
CA GLU A 35 -17.16 -26.85 49.71
C GLU A 35 -17.58 -26.61 48.24
N LEU A 36 -16.91 -25.68 47.56
CA LEU A 36 -17.25 -25.31 46.18
C LEU A 36 -16.34 -26.03 45.18
N PHE A 37 -16.92 -26.36 44.03
CA PHE A 37 -16.19 -26.94 42.90
C PHE A 37 -16.16 -25.95 41.74
N SER A 38 -14.95 -25.57 41.32
CA SER A 38 -14.72 -24.76 40.14
C SER A 38 -14.48 -25.65 38.93
N LEU A 39 -15.22 -25.43 37.85
CA LEU A 39 -15.15 -26.26 36.65
C LEU A 39 -13.91 -25.92 35.79
N LEU A 40 -13.11 -26.92 35.46
CA LEU A 40 -12.01 -26.80 34.50
C LEU A 40 -12.32 -27.42 33.14
N SER A 41 -13.06 -28.54 33.11
CA SER A 41 -13.45 -29.21 31.86
C SER A 41 -14.79 -29.94 31.95
N GLY A 42 -15.46 -30.09 30.81
CA GLY A 42 -16.74 -30.80 30.72
C GLY A 42 -17.99 -29.91 30.81
N SER A 43 -17.89 -28.61 30.47
CA SER A 43 -19.04 -27.68 30.53
C SER A 43 -20.24 -28.12 29.68
N LYS A 44 -20.00 -28.69 28.49
CA LYS A 44 -21.06 -29.26 27.64
C LYS A 44 -21.73 -30.47 28.27
N ARG A 45 -20.96 -31.34 28.94
CA ARG A 45 -21.47 -32.51 29.69
C ARG A 45 -22.36 -32.06 30.84
N ILE A 46 -21.92 -31.07 31.62
CA ILE A 46 -22.74 -30.47 32.70
C ILE A 46 -24.02 -29.86 32.15
N LYS A 47 -23.97 -29.13 31.02
CA LYS A 47 -25.17 -28.58 30.38
C LYS A 47 -26.14 -29.69 29.95
N ALA A 48 -25.65 -30.74 29.30
CA ALA A 48 -26.46 -31.89 28.90
C ALA A 48 -27.10 -32.59 30.11
N SER A 49 -26.34 -32.82 31.19
CA SER A 49 -26.86 -33.38 32.44
C SER A 49 -27.93 -32.50 33.07
N LYS A 50 -27.76 -31.17 33.05
CA LYS A 50 -28.77 -30.22 33.55
C LYS A 50 -30.07 -30.26 32.74
N ILE A 51 -29.98 -30.37 31.41
CA ILE A 51 -31.16 -30.49 30.53
C ILE A 51 -31.96 -31.76 30.88
N GLN A 52 -31.28 -32.85 31.24
CA GLN A 52 -31.89 -34.11 31.64
C GLN A 52 -32.12 -34.23 33.15
N GLU A 53 -32.05 -33.10 33.89
CA GLU A 53 -32.32 -33.02 35.33
C GLU A 53 -31.50 -33.98 36.23
N ILE A 54 -30.30 -34.36 35.78
CA ILE A 54 -29.40 -35.21 36.56
C ILE A 54 -28.83 -34.43 37.74
N ARG A 55 -29.13 -34.90 38.96
CA ARG A 55 -28.76 -34.22 40.22
C ARG A 55 -27.35 -34.50 40.72
N LYS A 56 -26.72 -35.61 40.29
CA LYS A 56 -25.37 -36.01 40.68
C LYS A 56 -24.58 -36.44 39.46
N ILE A 57 -23.35 -35.97 39.37
CA ILE A 57 -22.42 -36.27 38.29
C ILE A 57 -21.07 -36.62 38.88
N ASP A 58 -20.42 -37.61 38.30
CA ASP A 58 -19.06 -37.96 38.67
C ASP A 58 -18.08 -36.97 38.06
N VAL A 59 -17.12 -36.54 38.86
CA VAL A 59 -16.11 -35.54 38.50
C VAL A 59 -14.74 -35.99 38.96
N ASN A 60 -13.71 -35.67 38.17
CA ASN A 60 -12.33 -35.80 38.56
C ASN A 60 -11.89 -34.51 39.26
N VAL A 61 -11.61 -34.63 40.56
CA VAL A 61 -11.06 -33.53 41.35
C VAL A 61 -9.55 -33.53 41.19
N ILE A 62 -8.96 -32.39 40.84
CA ILE A 62 -7.51 -32.18 40.87
C ILE A 62 -7.12 -31.18 41.94
N ASP A 63 -5.86 -31.25 42.40
CA ASP A 63 -5.33 -30.31 43.37
C ASP A 63 -5.29 -28.89 42.77
N GLU A 64 -5.53 -27.88 43.60
CA GLU A 64 -5.51 -26.47 43.19
C GLU A 64 -4.17 -26.05 42.57
N LYS A 65 -3.05 -26.59 43.08
CA LYS A 65 -1.70 -26.37 42.54
C LYS A 65 -1.56 -26.85 41.08
N ASP A 66 -2.30 -27.89 40.69
CA ASP A 66 -2.23 -28.50 39.36
C ASP A 66 -3.21 -27.84 38.38
N SER A 67 -4.13 -27.00 38.88
CA SER A 67 -5.15 -26.31 38.06
C SER A 67 -4.55 -25.53 36.89
N ARG A 68 -3.46 -24.80 37.13
CA ARG A 68 -2.81 -24.00 36.08
C ARG A 68 -2.22 -24.89 34.99
N GLN A 69 -1.50 -25.94 35.38
CA GLN A 69 -0.90 -26.87 34.42
C GLN A 69 -1.96 -27.61 33.61
N PHE A 70 -3.07 -28.00 34.24
CA PHE A 70 -4.21 -28.62 33.56
C PHE A 70 -4.81 -27.69 32.50
N SER A 71 -5.10 -26.44 32.88
CA SER A 71 -5.66 -25.43 31.97
C SER A 71 -4.74 -25.14 30.77
N LEU A 72 -3.43 -25.06 31.00
CA LEU A 72 -2.45 -24.89 29.91
C LEU A 72 -2.40 -26.09 28.98
N ARG A 73 -2.35 -27.32 29.51
CA ARG A 73 -2.36 -28.54 28.69
C ARG A 73 -3.62 -28.62 27.83
N LYS A 74 -4.79 -28.33 28.44
CA LYS A 74 -6.07 -28.28 27.76
C LYS A 74 -6.10 -27.25 26.64
N PHE A 75 -5.61 -26.04 26.90
CA PHE A 75 -5.47 -25.00 25.88
C PHE A 75 -4.62 -25.47 24.70
N PHE A 76 -3.43 -26.04 24.94
CA PHE A 76 -2.55 -26.52 23.85
C PHE A 76 -3.11 -27.72 23.08
N SER A 77 -3.98 -28.54 23.69
CA SER A 77 -4.66 -29.64 23.01
C SER A 77 -5.87 -29.16 22.19
N GLU A 78 -6.70 -28.29 22.75
CA GLU A 78 -7.97 -27.84 22.14
C GLU A 78 -7.78 -26.72 21.11
N SER A 79 -6.75 -25.88 21.28
CA SER A 79 -6.43 -24.80 20.34
C SER A 79 -6.14 -25.25 18.91
N ARG A 80 -5.92 -26.56 18.71
CA ARG A 80 -5.76 -27.16 17.37
C ARG A 80 -7.09 -27.36 16.64
N THR A 81 -8.21 -27.42 17.35
CA THR A 81 -9.52 -27.82 16.82
C THR A 81 -10.63 -26.82 17.09
N VAL A 82 -10.48 -25.95 18.09
CA VAL A 82 -11.51 -24.97 18.50
C VAL A 82 -10.97 -23.55 18.37
N ASP A 83 -11.73 -22.68 17.69
CA ASP A 83 -11.40 -21.25 17.63
C ASP A 83 -11.75 -20.62 18.98
N THR A 84 -10.74 -20.11 19.67
CA THR A 84 -10.85 -19.54 21.01
C THR A 84 -11.08 -18.03 20.93
N LYS A 85 -11.82 -17.48 21.91
CA LYS A 85 -12.03 -16.03 22.02
C LYS A 85 -10.70 -15.32 22.28
N ILE A 86 -10.58 -14.07 21.81
CA ILE A 86 -9.34 -13.30 21.96
C ILE A 86 -8.98 -13.13 23.43
N VAL A 87 -9.91 -12.65 24.25
CA VAL A 87 -9.67 -12.37 25.68
C VAL A 87 -9.27 -13.65 26.43
N GLU A 88 -9.94 -14.76 26.18
CA GLU A 88 -9.60 -16.06 26.79
C GLU A 88 -8.19 -16.50 26.38
N THR A 89 -7.85 -16.37 25.09
CA THR A 89 -6.52 -16.72 24.57
C THR A 89 -5.44 -15.83 25.19
N MET A 90 -5.68 -14.53 25.34
CA MET A 90 -4.76 -13.61 25.99
C MET A 90 -4.49 -14.01 27.45
N GLY A 91 -5.53 -14.44 28.18
CA GLY A 91 -5.38 -15.00 29.53
C GLY A 91 -4.48 -16.23 29.57
N TYR A 92 -4.64 -17.16 28.62
CA TYR A 92 -3.73 -18.32 28.50
C TYR A 92 -2.30 -17.91 28.17
N VAL A 93 -2.11 -16.94 27.28
CA VAL A 93 -0.77 -16.41 26.94
C VAL A 93 -0.07 -15.88 28.20
N LYS A 94 -0.75 -15.02 28.98
CA LYS A 94 -0.22 -14.49 30.24
C LYS A 94 0.16 -15.63 31.21
N ALA A 95 -0.74 -16.60 31.39
CA ALA A 95 -0.50 -17.75 32.25
C ALA A 95 0.68 -18.65 31.80
N VAL A 96 0.91 -18.79 30.49
CA VAL A 96 2.08 -19.53 29.95
C VAL A 96 3.38 -18.85 30.37
N PHE A 97 3.49 -17.54 30.18
CA PHE A 97 4.70 -16.79 30.50
C PHE A 97 4.95 -16.71 32.01
N GLU A 98 3.89 -16.54 32.81
CA GLU A 98 3.95 -16.65 34.27
C GLU A 98 4.44 -18.03 34.72
N HIS A 99 3.98 -19.11 34.08
CA HIS A 99 4.41 -20.47 34.43
C HIS A 99 5.90 -20.71 34.17
N PHE A 100 6.45 -20.08 33.13
CA PHE A 100 7.88 -20.16 32.82
C PHE A 100 8.74 -19.13 33.56
N ASP A 101 8.13 -18.27 34.39
CA ASP A 101 8.80 -17.15 35.06
C ASP A 101 9.53 -16.22 34.06
N LEU A 102 8.87 -15.97 32.92
CA LEU A 102 9.41 -15.15 31.83
C LEU A 102 8.58 -13.87 31.64
N PRO A 103 9.22 -12.69 31.52
CA PRO A 103 8.53 -11.47 31.11
C PRO A 103 7.98 -11.60 29.69
N LEU A 104 6.70 -11.30 29.48
CA LEU A 104 6.06 -11.28 28.15
C LEU A 104 6.81 -10.41 27.15
N ILE A 105 7.35 -9.28 27.58
CA ILE A 105 8.10 -8.34 26.73
C ILE A 105 9.35 -8.98 26.13
N GLN A 106 9.93 -10.00 26.78
CA GLN A 106 11.11 -10.70 26.25
C GLN A 106 10.79 -11.41 24.93
N SER A 107 9.55 -11.86 24.75
CA SER A 107 9.08 -12.51 23.53
C SER A 107 9.02 -11.58 22.31
N SER A 108 9.07 -10.25 22.51
CA SER A 108 9.12 -9.27 21.43
C SER A 108 10.40 -9.37 20.58
N THR A 109 11.47 -9.93 21.17
CA THR A 109 12.78 -10.12 20.52
C THR A 109 12.91 -11.46 19.79
N TRP A 110 11.97 -12.38 19.99
CA TRP A 110 12.03 -13.73 19.46
C TRP A 110 11.76 -13.74 17.96
N LYS A 111 12.63 -14.42 17.22
CA LYS A 111 12.44 -14.70 15.79
C LYS A 111 11.48 -15.87 15.59
N ASP A 112 10.96 -16.05 14.39
CA ASP A 112 10.00 -17.14 14.10
C ASP A 112 10.57 -18.54 14.42
N ASN A 113 11.89 -18.72 14.33
CA ASN A 113 12.56 -19.97 14.74
C ASN A 113 12.53 -20.19 16.26
N ASP A 114 12.63 -19.13 17.06
CA ASP A 114 12.58 -19.22 18.53
C ASP A 114 11.16 -19.59 18.97
N TRP A 115 10.15 -18.95 18.35
CA TRP A 115 8.75 -19.31 18.53
C TRP A 115 8.47 -20.78 18.20
N LYS A 116 9.00 -21.26 17.06
CA LYS A 116 8.87 -22.66 16.65
C LYS A 116 9.63 -23.60 17.59
N HIS A 117 10.75 -23.18 18.16
CA HIS A 117 11.51 -24.00 19.11
C HIS A 117 10.74 -24.20 20.42
N VAL A 118 10.16 -23.12 20.96
CA VAL A 118 9.44 -23.15 22.25
C VAL A 118 8.07 -23.79 22.13
N PHE A 119 7.31 -23.44 21.10
CA PHE A 119 5.90 -23.86 20.97
C PHE A 119 5.67 -24.92 19.88
N GLY A 120 6.73 -25.35 19.19
CA GLY A 120 6.64 -26.34 18.13
C GLY A 120 5.66 -25.92 17.03
N ASN A 121 4.86 -26.88 16.59
CA ASN A 121 3.78 -26.65 15.61
C ASN A 121 2.44 -26.26 16.26
N HIS A 122 2.38 -26.09 17.59
CA HIS A 122 1.14 -25.71 18.29
C HIS A 122 0.77 -24.25 18.02
N ILE A 123 1.77 -23.37 17.92
CA ILE A 123 1.56 -21.95 17.64
C ILE A 123 2.26 -21.61 16.33
N LYS A 124 1.46 -21.57 15.26
CA LYS A 124 1.93 -21.06 13.96
C LYS A 124 1.92 -19.53 13.98
N PRO A 125 3.02 -18.84 13.59
CA PRO A 125 3.10 -17.38 13.61
C PRO A 125 1.96 -16.66 12.86
N GLU A 126 1.43 -17.30 11.81
CA GLU A 126 0.36 -16.78 10.96
C GLU A 126 -1.06 -17.04 11.47
N SER A 127 -1.24 -17.93 12.45
CA SER A 127 -2.55 -18.28 13.01
C SER A 127 -3.12 -17.16 13.89
N LYS A 128 -4.43 -17.20 14.19
CA LYS A 128 -5.07 -16.26 15.13
C LYS A 128 -4.34 -16.26 16.48
N ILE A 129 -4.05 -17.45 17.00
CA ILE A 129 -3.33 -17.64 18.25
C ILE A 129 -1.92 -17.06 18.17
N GLY A 130 -1.15 -17.35 17.11
CA GLY A 130 0.18 -16.79 16.93
C GLY A 130 0.17 -15.25 16.88
N ARG A 131 -0.87 -14.65 16.31
CA ARG A 131 -1.06 -13.18 16.33
C ARG A 131 -1.40 -12.66 17.71
N ILE A 132 -2.21 -13.38 18.51
CA ILE A 132 -2.52 -13.01 19.90
C ILE A 132 -1.27 -13.10 20.77
N PHE A 133 -0.40 -14.10 20.58
CA PHE A 133 0.90 -14.14 21.26
C PHE A 133 1.76 -12.91 20.95
N LYS A 134 1.84 -12.53 19.67
CA LYS A 134 2.55 -11.30 19.24
C LYS A 134 1.90 -10.03 19.81
N LEU A 135 0.58 -9.97 19.86
CA LEU A 135 -0.19 -8.88 20.46
C LEU A 135 0.16 -8.71 21.95
N CYS A 136 0.16 -9.78 22.74
CA CYS A 136 0.46 -9.74 24.17
C CYS A 136 1.88 -9.27 24.50
N SER A 137 2.82 -9.29 23.54
CA SER A 137 4.15 -8.71 23.72
C SER A 137 4.19 -7.18 23.62
N LEU A 138 3.07 -6.55 23.24
CA LEU A 138 2.90 -5.11 23.05
C LEU A 138 1.88 -4.60 24.09
N GLU A 139 2.36 -4.28 25.30
CA GLU A 139 1.53 -4.04 26.49
C GLU A 139 0.36 -3.07 26.26
N ASP A 140 0.64 -1.83 25.83
CA ASP A 140 -0.40 -0.82 25.57
C ASP A 140 -1.46 -1.27 24.54
N LEU A 141 -1.00 -2.00 23.51
CA LEU A 141 -1.87 -2.50 22.46
C LEU A 141 -2.72 -3.68 22.95
N ALA A 142 -2.11 -4.58 23.73
CA ALA A 142 -2.77 -5.72 24.33
C ALA A 142 -3.90 -5.26 25.25
N ASP A 143 -3.60 -4.34 26.18
CA ASP A 143 -4.59 -3.79 27.11
C ASP A 143 -5.75 -3.14 26.37
N LYS A 144 -5.45 -2.39 25.30
CA LYS A 144 -6.49 -1.74 24.50
C LYS A 144 -7.39 -2.74 23.77
N VAL A 145 -6.81 -3.79 23.17
CA VAL A 145 -7.57 -4.83 22.48
C VAL A 145 -8.37 -5.68 23.48
N GLU A 146 -7.79 -6.03 24.61
CA GLU A 146 -8.46 -6.77 25.69
C GLU A 146 -9.67 -5.99 26.21
N TYR A 147 -9.52 -4.69 26.43
CA TYR A 147 -10.62 -3.80 26.82
C TYR A 147 -11.76 -3.79 25.79
N ILE A 148 -11.44 -3.61 24.50
CA ILE A 148 -12.44 -3.55 23.42
C ILE A 148 -13.18 -4.89 23.29
N CYS A 149 -12.44 -5.99 23.22
CA CYS A 149 -13.01 -7.33 23.09
C CYS A 149 -13.83 -7.71 24.33
N GLY A 150 -13.38 -7.36 25.53
CA GLY A 150 -14.09 -7.64 26.78
C GLY A 150 -15.34 -6.79 26.99
N SER A 151 -15.24 -5.48 26.75
CA SER A 151 -16.32 -4.52 27.06
C SER A 151 -17.42 -4.53 26.01
N PHE A 152 -17.08 -4.69 24.73
CA PHE A 152 -18.02 -4.62 23.63
C PHE A 152 -18.33 -6.00 23.02
N ASN A 153 -17.74 -7.07 23.56
CA ASN A 153 -17.87 -8.45 23.06
C ASN A 153 -17.57 -8.56 21.54
N ILE A 154 -16.60 -7.77 21.07
CA ILE A 154 -16.12 -7.76 19.68
C ILE A 154 -15.05 -8.83 19.50
N GLU A 155 -15.12 -9.58 18.40
CA GLU A 155 -14.08 -10.51 18.00
C GLU A 155 -13.41 -10.04 16.70
N PHE A 156 -12.15 -9.64 16.80
CA PHE A 156 -11.36 -9.29 15.63
C PHE A 156 -11.00 -10.54 14.83
N SER A 157 -11.20 -10.48 13.52
CA SER A 157 -10.67 -11.53 12.64
C SER A 157 -9.15 -11.58 12.74
N SER A 158 -8.58 -12.78 12.48
CA SER A 158 -7.13 -12.96 12.44
C SER A 158 -6.46 -11.92 11.53
N ARG A 159 -7.08 -11.61 10.39
CA ARG A 159 -6.61 -10.59 9.43
C ARG A 159 -6.51 -9.20 10.07
N ILE A 160 -7.56 -8.77 10.77
CA ILE A 160 -7.58 -7.47 11.44
C ILE A 160 -6.53 -7.40 12.54
N LEU A 161 -6.36 -8.45 13.34
CA LEU A 161 -5.30 -8.51 14.36
C LEU A 161 -3.91 -8.28 13.75
N TYR A 162 -3.62 -8.89 12.60
CA TYR A 162 -2.34 -8.67 11.90
C TYR A 162 -2.20 -7.24 11.39
N GLU A 163 -3.25 -6.67 10.80
CA GLU A 163 -3.21 -5.29 10.33
C GLU A 163 -3.01 -4.32 11.52
N ILE A 164 -3.68 -4.55 12.66
CA ILE A 164 -3.53 -3.76 13.90
C ILE A 164 -2.09 -3.83 14.42
N ILE A 165 -1.52 -5.04 14.58
CA ILE A 165 -0.15 -5.22 15.09
C ILE A 165 0.86 -4.51 14.19
N ASN A 166 0.70 -4.61 12.87
CA ASN A 166 1.61 -3.95 11.94
C ASN A 166 1.45 -2.43 11.97
N LYS A 167 0.22 -1.91 12.00
CA LYS A 167 -0.02 -0.47 12.09
C LYS A 167 0.47 0.12 13.41
N TYR A 168 0.33 -0.60 14.52
CA TYR A 168 0.89 -0.17 15.79
C TYR A 168 2.42 -0.03 15.75
N ARG A 169 3.11 -0.98 15.09
CA ARG A 169 4.56 -0.91 14.88
C ARG A 169 4.98 0.23 13.95
N GLU A 170 4.11 0.64 13.03
CA GLU A 170 4.32 1.78 12.15
C GLU A 170 4.06 3.11 12.83
N ASN A 171 2.99 3.19 13.64
CA ASN A 171 2.53 4.37 14.33
C ASN A 171 1.59 3.96 15.48
N SER A 172 2.16 3.85 16.68
CA SER A 172 1.44 3.40 17.88
C SER A 172 0.34 4.37 18.29
N VAL A 173 0.61 5.67 18.25
CA VAL A 173 -0.31 6.74 18.69
C VAL A 173 -1.59 6.73 17.85
N ASP A 174 -1.47 6.80 16.52
CA ASP A 174 -2.65 6.83 15.65
C ASP A 174 -3.41 5.50 15.68
N THR A 175 -2.70 4.38 15.86
CA THR A 175 -3.35 3.06 15.97
C THR A 175 -4.16 2.95 17.25
N ILE A 176 -3.64 3.40 18.40
CA ILE A 176 -4.37 3.41 19.67
C ILE A 176 -5.52 4.43 19.63
N SER A 177 -5.32 5.59 18.99
CA SER A 177 -6.39 6.56 18.77
C SER A 177 -7.54 5.95 17.98
N LEU A 178 -7.23 5.30 16.85
CA LEU A 178 -8.24 4.62 16.04
C LEU A 178 -8.95 3.49 16.80
N LEU A 179 -8.21 2.70 17.59
CA LEU A 179 -8.81 1.67 18.44
C LEU A 179 -9.73 2.27 19.52
N SER A 180 -9.45 3.49 19.98
CA SER A 180 -10.30 4.19 20.95
C SER A 180 -11.63 4.66 20.36
N GLU A 181 -11.74 4.75 19.04
CA GLU A 181 -13.01 5.04 18.34
C GLU A 181 -13.91 3.80 18.18
N VAL A 182 -13.42 2.61 18.53
CA VAL A 182 -14.20 1.37 18.40
C VAL A 182 -15.26 1.31 19.50
N ASP A 183 -16.50 1.09 19.10
CA ASP A 183 -17.68 0.98 19.97
C ASP A 183 -18.51 -0.27 19.61
N ASN A 184 -19.68 -0.42 20.24
CA ASN A 184 -20.62 -1.51 19.97
C ASN A 184 -21.13 -1.56 18.52
N ASN A 185 -20.93 -0.50 17.71
CA ASN A 185 -21.32 -0.44 16.29
C ASN A 185 -20.18 -0.83 15.35
N TYR A 186 -19.19 -1.58 15.86
CA TYR A 186 -18.03 -2.02 15.10
C TYR A 186 -18.42 -2.69 13.77
N ASN A 187 -17.82 -2.19 12.69
CA ASN A 187 -17.91 -2.76 11.36
C ASN A 187 -16.50 -3.00 10.83
N GLU A 188 -16.17 -4.27 10.59
CA GLU A 188 -14.83 -4.70 10.19
C GLU A 188 -14.35 -4.02 8.90
N ASN A 189 -15.21 -3.88 7.88
CA ASN A 189 -14.82 -3.27 6.61
C ASN A 189 -14.51 -1.78 6.75
N LYS A 190 -15.34 -1.04 7.51
CA LYS A 190 -15.12 0.39 7.76
C LYS A 190 -13.86 0.60 8.62
N PHE A 191 -13.69 -0.20 9.67
CA PHE A 191 -12.51 -0.17 10.52
C PHE A 191 -11.24 -0.42 9.72
N ARG A 192 -11.25 -1.43 8.84
CA ARG A 192 -10.13 -1.77 7.98
C ARG A 192 -9.72 -0.63 7.03
N LEU A 193 -10.69 0.11 6.47
CA LEU A 193 -10.37 1.26 5.63
C LEU A 193 -9.67 2.37 6.43
N LYS A 194 -10.14 2.66 7.64
CA LYS A 194 -9.47 3.62 8.55
C LYS A 194 -8.08 3.15 8.95
N LEU A 195 -7.92 1.86 9.24
CA LEU A 195 -6.64 1.26 9.62
C LEU A 195 -5.60 1.38 8.48
N LYS A 196 -6.03 1.23 7.22
CA LYS A 196 -5.17 1.44 6.05
C LYS A 196 -4.70 2.88 5.87
N SER A 197 -5.49 3.87 6.30
CA SER A 197 -5.09 5.28 6.20
C SER A 197 -4.06 5.71 7.23
N ILE A 198 -3.74 4.88 8.23
CA ILE A 198 -2.66 5.16 9.17
C ILE A 198 -1.32 5.08 8.44
N ASP A 199 -0.63 6.22 8.37
CA ASP A 199 0.72 6.31 7.85
C ASP A 199 1.75 5.95 8.94
N ALA A 200 2.90 5.42 8.52
CA ALA A 200 4.03 5.21 9.42
C ALA A 200 4.52 6.55 9.97
N ASN A 201 4.81 6.58 11.27
CA ASN A 201 5.38 7.76 11.90
C ASN A 201 6.79 8.04 11.38
N LEU A 202 7.25 9.28 11.58
CA LEU A 202 8.51 9.75 11.02
C LEU A 202 9.70 8.89 11.49
N THR A 203 9.72 8.51 12.77
CA THR A 203 10.75 7.63 13.35
C THR A 203 10.85 6.30 12.62
N THR A 204 9.72 5.67 12.31
CA THR A 204 9.67 4.39 11.58
C THR A 204 10.05 4.55 10.11
N LEU A 205 9.63 5.66 9.48
CA LEU A 205 10.02 5.96 8.10
C LEU A 205 11.54 6.16 7.99
N LEU A 206 12.14 6.88 8.93
CA LEU A 206 13.58 7.14 8.98
C LEU A 206 14.36 5.87 9.30
N SER A 207 13.92 5.05 10.27
CA SER A 207 14.65 3.83 10.67
C SER A 207 14.74 2.77 9.56
N ARG A 208 13.78 2.78 8.62
CA ARG A 208 13.84 1.94 7.40
C ARG A 208 14.97 2.34 6.45
N LYS A 209 15.41 3.60 6.49
CA LYS A 209 16.38 4.16 5.53
C LYS A 209 17.72 4.50 6.17
N VAL A 210 17.73 4.90 7.43
CA VAL A 210 18.89 5.33 8.21
C VAL A 210 19.17 4.31 9.31
N LYS A 211 20.38 3.76 9.34
CA LYS A 211 20.78 2.74 10.32
C LYS A 211 21.16 3.29 11.69
N ASP A 212 21.60 4.54 11.77
CA ASP A 212 22.05 5.17 13.01
C ASP A 212 20.84 5.69 13.82
N PRO A 213 20.53 5.11 14.99
CA PRO A 213 19.38 5.52 15.81
C PRO A 213 19.50 6.95 16.34
N THR A 214 20.72 7.47 16.51
CA THR A 214 20.98 8.83 17.00
C THR A 214 20.58 9.86 15.95
N VAL A 215 20.86 9.56 14.68
CA VAL A 215 20.42 10.41 13.55
C VAL A 215 18.90 10.36 13.39
N VAL A 216 18.31 9.17 13.51
CA VAL A 216 16.85 9.00 13.44
C VAL A 216 16.16 9.82 14.52
N SER A 217 16.59 9.70 15.78
CA SER A 217 16.00 10.47 16.89
C SER A 217 16.18 11.97 16.73
N THR A 218 17.36 12.44 16.31
CA THR A 218 17.62 13.87 16.06
C THR A 218 16.70 14.43 14.98
N LEU A 219 16.55 13.73 13.85
CA LEU A 219 15.70 14.17 12.74
C LEU A 219 14.22 14.05 13.07
N ALA A 220 13.82 12.99 13.77
CA ALA A 220 12.44 12.81 14.22
C ALA A 220 12.03 13.96 15.15
N ALA A 221 12.88 14.33 16.11
CA ALA A 221 12.62 15.45 17.02
C ALA A 221 12.59 16.81 16.30
N ALA A 222 13.45 17.02 15.29
CA ALA A 222 13.52 18.28 14.55
C ALA A 222 12.33 18.53 13.61
N TYR A 223 11.73 17.46 13.07
CA TYR A 223 10.70 17.53 12.03
C TYR A 223 9.41 16.79 12.43
N GLU A 224 9.18 16.58 13.73
CA GLU A 224 7.97 15.94 14.22
C GLU A 224 6.73 16.71 13.76
N GLY A 225 5.75 16.00 13.19
CA GLY A 225 4.54 16.61 12.64
C GLY A 225 4.71 17.31 11.28
N ASP A 226 5.93 17.45 10.74
CA ASP A 226 6.13 18.00 9.40
C ASP A 226 5.75 16.96 8.32
N LYS A 227 4.55 17.13 7.75
CA LYS A 227 4.04 16.29 6.65
C LYS A 227 4.90 16.40 5.39
N SER A 228 5.47 17.58 5.12
CA SER A 228 6.33 17.78 3.96
C SER A 228 7.63 17.00 4.11
N PHE A 229 8.23 17.03 5.30
CA PHE A 229 9.41 16.22 5.60
C PHE A 229 9.11 14.72 5.52
N SER A 230 7.98 14.28 6.06
CA SER A 230 7.54 12.88 5.97
C SER A 230 7.40 12.42 4.51
N ASN A 231 6.83 13.26 3.64
CA ASN A 231 6.69 12.99 2.21
C ASN A 231 8.05 12.93 1.50
N PHE A 232 8.96 13.85 1.84
CA PHE A 232 10.34 13.81 1.38
C PHE A 232 11.03 12.50 1.76
N VAL A 233 10.93 12.09 3.03
CA VAL A 233 11.50 10.81 3.50
C VAL A 233 10.90 9.62 2.78
N LYS A 234 9.59 9.60 2.48
CA LYS A 234 8.96 8.52 1.70
C LYS A 234 9.59 8.40 0.30
N GLY A 235 9.72 9.51 -0.43
CA GLY A 235 10.20 9.54 -1.82
C GLY A 235 11.72 9.46 -2.01
N ALA A 236 12.51 9.98 -1.07
CA ALA A 236 13.95 10.07 -1.24
C ALA A 236 14.67 8.75 -0.98
N ASP A 237 15.68 8.40 -1.79
CA ASP A 237 16.60 7.31 -1.45
C ASP A 237 17.65 7.82 -0.46
N MET A 238 17.58 7.33 0.77
CA MET A 238 18.44 7.75 1.90
C MET A 238 19.36 6.63 2.39
N ARG A 239 19.52 5.55 1.60
CA ARG A 239 20.40 4.41 1.93
C ARG A 239 21.87 4.78 1.70
N TRP A 240 22.40 5.76 2.43
CA TRP A 240 23.79 6.16 2.31
C TRP A 240 24.71 5.29 3.17
N LYS A 241 25.79 4.80 2.56
CA LYS A 241 26.83 4.04 3.26
C LYS A 241 27.78 5.02 3.95
N ASN A 242 27.71 5.08 5.28
CA ASN A 242 28.72 5.62 6.20
C ASN A 242 29.38 6.95 5.75
N GLY A 243 28.75 8.07 6.06
CA GLY A 243 29.39 9.39 6.04
C GLY A 243 29.30 10.05 7.41
N LYS A 244 30.34 10.75 7.86
CA LYS A 244 30.19 11.70 8.97
C LYS A 244 29.16 12.76 8.51
N ASN A 245 28.19 13.11 9.37
CA ASN A 245 27.12 14.11 9.14
C ASN A 245 25.92 13.70 8.24
N ILE A 246 25.44 12.46 8.33
CA ILE A 246 24.19 12.01 7.64
C ILE A 246 23.01 12.96 7.93
N ALA A 247 22.81 13.35 9.19
CA ALA A 247 21.72 14.26 9.58
C ALA A 247 21.76 15.59 8.81
N ARG A 248 22.94 16.22 8.74
CA ARG A 248 23.13 17.51 8.04
C ARG A 248 22.86 17.37 6.54
N HIS A 249 23.28 16.25 5.95
CA HIS A 249 23.03 15.99 4.54
C HIS A 249 21.53 15.81 4.25
N ILE A 250 20.80 15.08 5.11
CA ILE A 250 19.34 14.94 5.02
C ILE A 250 18.67 16.31 5.09
N CYS A 251 19.05 17.15 6.06
CA CYS A 251 18.52 18.51 6.16
C CYS A 251 18.80 19.31 4.89
N SER A 252 20.04 19.29 4.36
CA SER A 252 20.40 20.00 3.14
C SER A 252 19.55 19.57 1.93
N ARG A 253 19.35 18.26 1.74
CA ARG A 253 18.51 17.75 0.65
C ARG A 253 17.03 18.04 0.88
N TYR A 254 16.59 18.14 2.12
CA TYR A 254 15.23 18.59 2.43
C TYR A 254 15.05 20.07 2.10
N GLU A 255 16.05 20.91 2.36
CA GLU A 255 16.03 22.31 1.89
C GLU A 255 15.97 22.37 0.36
N GLU A 256 16.79 21.59 -0.35
CA GLU A 256 16.70 21.46 -1.82
C GLU A 256 15.31 20.99 -2.29
N TYR A 257 14.70 20.05 -1.57
CA TYR A 257 13.34 19.57 -1.83
C TYR A 257 12.30 20.66 -1.59
N LYS A 258 12.45 21.46 -0.54
CA LYS A 258 11.59 22.60 -0.26
C LYS A 258 11.73 23.67 -1.33
N THR A 259 12.94 24.04 -1.73
CA THR A 259 13.17 25.01 -2.81
C THR A 259 12.64 24.48 -4.14
N ALA A 260 12.87 23.21 -4.47
CA ALA A 260 12.29 22.59 -5.66
C ALA A 260 10.75 22.58 -5.63
N LYS A 261 10.12 22.37 -4.46
CA LYS A 261 8.66 22.51 -4.29
C LYS A 261 8.16 23.96 -4.34
N THR A 262 9.02 24.92 -4.03
CA THR A 262 8.68 26.35 -4.07
C THR A 262 8.87 26.92 -5.48
N ASP A 263 9.82 26.36 -6.25
CA ASP A 263 10.04 26.62 -7.68
C ASP A 263 9.08 25.85 -8.58
N VAL A 264 8.43 24.79 -8.06
CA VAL A 264 7.12 24.37 -8.57
C VAL A 264 6.10 25.39 -8.06
N VAL A 265 6.13 26.58 -8.67
CA VAL A 265 4.88 27.30 -8.89
C VAL A 265 3.94 26.22 -9.42
N THR A 266 2.92 25.91 -8.64
CA THR A 266 1.80 25.13 -9.14
C THR A 266 1.08 26.05 -10.10
N GLU A 267 1.70 26.33 -11.27
CA GLU A 267 0.92 26.52 -12.47
C GLU A 267 0.25 25.17 -12.62
N VAL A 268 -0.95 25.08 -12.04
CA VAL A 268 -1.96 24.17 -12.54
C VAL A 268 -1.96 24.47 -14.03
N ILE A 269 -1.27 23.64 -14.82
CA ILE A 269 -1.35 23.70 -16.26
C ILE A 269 -2.82 23.40 -16.50
N HIS A 270 -3.62 24.45 -16.70
CA HIS A 270 -5.00 24.36 -17.14
C HIS A 270 -4.97 23.95 -18.60
N GLN A 271 -4.38 22.79 -18.88
CA GLN A 271 -4.30 22.22 -20.20
C GLN A 271 -5.72 21.89 -20.62
N LYS A 272 -6.23 22.65 -21.58
CA LYS A 272 -7.59 22.48 -22.07
C LYS A 272 -7.60 21.37 -23.11
N PHE A 273 -8.41 20.34 -22.92
CA PHE A 273 -8.63 19.30 -23.92
C PHE A 273 -9.81 19.67 -24.82
N GLU A 274 -9.63 19.55 -26.13
CA GLU A 274 -10.66 19.77 -27.14
C GLU A 274 -10.83 18.50 -27.98
N PHE A 275 -12.08 18.14 -28.29
CA PHE A 275 -12.40 16.97 -29.11
C PHE A 275 -12.60 17.40 -30.56
N SER A 276 -11.50 17.44 -31.29
CA SER A 276 -11.49 17.81 -32.70
C SER A 276 -10.24 17.28 -33.39
N GLY A 277 -10.34 17.04 -34.69
CA GLY A 277 -9.17 16.81 -35.52
C GLY A 277 -8.33 18.08 -35.71
N PRO A 278 -7.23 18.00 -36.47
CA PRO A 278 -6.39 19.15 -36.76
C PRO A 278 -7.19 20.18 -37.57
N ASP A 279 -7.13 21.43 -37.13
CA ASP A 279 -7.84 22.55 -37.75
C ASP A 279 -6.87 23.71 -38.06
N GLU A 280 -7.43 24.84 -38.49
CA GLU A 280 -6.62 25.99 -38.86
C GLU A 280 -5.95 26.71 -37.68
N SER A 281 -6.47 26.49 -36.48
CA SER A 281 -5.99 27.05 -35.21
C SER A 281 -4.92 26.21 -34.54
N THR A 282 -4.74 24.95 -34.96
CA THR A 282 -3.66 24.07 -34.53
C THR A 282 -2.29 24.67 -34.91
N ASP A 283 -1.37 24.74 -33.96
CA ASP A 283 0.00 25.19 -34.21
C ASP A 283 0.94 24.00 -34.50
N ILE A 284 0.73 22.88 -33.79
CA ILE A 284 1.56 21.69 -33.88
C ILE A 284 0.69 20.45 -34.11
N LEU A 285 1.02 19.69 -35.14
CA LEU A 285 0.44 18.39 -35.42
C LEU A 285 1.41 17.29 -35.02
N LEU A 286 0.95 16.38 -34.16
CA LEU A 286 1.64 15.15 -33.81
C LEU A 286 0.92 14.00 -34.55
N THR A 287 1.63 13.21 -35.34
CA THR A 287 1.02 12.09 -36.06
C THR A 287 2.02 10.98 -36.44
N THR A 288 1.51 9.80 -36.78
CA THR A 288 2.29 8.75 -37.45
C THR A 288 2.01 8.69 -38.96
N ASN A 289 1.05 9.48 -39.47
CA ASN A 289 0.65 9.47 -40.87
C ASN A 289 1.24 10.66 -41.64
N SER A 290 2.21 10.37 -42.51
CA SER A 290 2.87 11.39 -43.33
C SER A 290 1.93 12.13 -44.28
N LYS A 291 0.91 11.45 -44.83
CA LYS A 291 -0.06 12.08 -45.75
C LYS A 291 -0.93 13.11 -45.05
N THR A 292 -1.31 12.83 -43.80
CA THR A 292 -2.09 13.75 -42.97
C THR A 292 -1.27 14.98 -42.62
N ALA A 293 0.01 14.80 -42.29
CA ALA A 293 0.92 15.91 -42.03
C ALA A 293 1.11 16.81 -43.25
N THR A 294 1.40 16.24 -44.42
CA THR A 294 1.59 17.03 -45.65
C THR A 294 0.29 17.73 -46.05
N SER A 295 -0.85 17.03 -46.05
CA SER A 295 -2.15 17.61 -46.39
C SER A 295 -2.56 18.75 -45.46
N TRP A 296 -2.25 18.65 -44.16
CA TRP A 296 -2.56 19.70 -43.20
C TRP A 296 -1.66 20.94 -43.40
N LEU A 297 -0.38 20.72 -43.70
CA LEU A 297 0.55 21.81 -44.02
C LEU A 297 0.22 22.46 -45.37
N ASP A 298 -0.30 21.74 -46.35
CA ASP A 298 -0.65 22.26 -47.68
C ASP A 298 -1.90 23.15 -47.68
N THR A 299 -2.65 23.22 -46.58
CA THR A 299 -3.81 24.11 -46.47
C THR A 299 -3.40 25.60 -46.61
N THR A 300 -4.24 26.38 -47.28
CA THR A 300 -3.98 27.73 -47.82
C THR A 300 -3.85 28.85 -46.78
N VAL A 301 -3.73 28.52 -45.49
CA VAL A 301 -3.59 29.51 -44.42
C VAL A 301 -2.18 30.10 -44.46
N MET A 302 -2.05 31.28 -45.06
CA MET A 302 -0.76 31.91 -45.40
C MET A 302 -0.06 32.60 -44.22
N SER A 303 -0.66 32.67 -43.04
CA SER A 303 -0.23 33.61 -41.98
C SER A 303 0.18 32.99 -40.64
N LYS A 304 0.32 31.67 -40.53
CA LYS A 304 0.73 31.01 -39.27
C LYS A 304 1.84 29.99 -39.46
N ASP A 305 2.83 30.08 -38.59
CA ASP A 305 3.84 29.03 -38.40
C ASP A 305 3.16 27.74 -37.95
N ARG A 306 3.43 26.66 -38.68
CA ARG A 306 2.89 25.33 -38.40
C ARG A 306 3.98 24.28 -38.41
N ILE A 307 3.88 23.35 -37.48
CA ILE A 307 4.90 22.32 -37.29
C ILE A 307 4.22 20.96 -37.27
N ALA A 308 4.68 20.03 -38.09
CA ALA A 308 4.23 18.64 -38.05
C ALA A 308 5.38 17.74 -37.60
N PHE A 309 5.16 16.99 -36.53
CA PHE A 309 6.02 15.90 -36.09
C PHE A 309 5.42 14.58 -36.58
N VAL A 310 6.13 13.93 -37.50
CA VAL A 310 5.75 12.64 -38.06
C VAL A 310 6.66 11.56 -37.48
N PHE A 311 6.12 10.73 -36.61
CA PHE A 311 6.90 9.71 -35.90
C PHE A 311 7.02 8.42 -36.70
N SER A 312 8.18 7.78 -36.60
CA SER A 312 8.47 6.46 -37.19
C SER A 312 8.34 6.39 -38.73
N ALA A 313 8.34 7.54 -39.41
CA ALA A 313 8.30 7.63 -40.86
C ALA A 313 9.29 8.70 -41.34
N THR A 314 9.90 8.45 -42.50
CA THR A 314 10.74 9.42 -43.21
C THR A 314 9.88 10.15 -44.23
N VAL A 315 9.79 11.48 -44.13
CA VAL A 315 8.95 12.29 -45.02
C VAL A 315 9.85 13.12 -45.95
N PRO A 316 9.58 13.18 -47.26
CA PRO A 316 10.27 14.11 -48.15
C PRO A 316 10.13 15.55 -47.64
N HIS A 317 11.14 16.39 -47.88
CA HIS A 317 11.11 17.82 -47.48
C HIS A 317 10.99 18.05 -45.96
N SER A 318 11.36 17.06 -45.16
CA SER A 318 11.40 17.15 -43.70
C SER A 318 12.83 17.08 -43.17
N SER A 319 13.05 17.65 -42.00
CA SER A 319 14.29 17.40 -41.25
C SER A 319 14.11 16.16 -40.38
N ILE A 320 15.03 15.21 -40.53
CA ILE A 320 14.98 13.91 -39.84
C ILE A 320 15.80 14.00 -38.55
N HIS A 321 15.16 13.67 -37.44
CA HIS A 321 15.78 13.68 -36.13
C HIS A 321 15.52 12.37 -35.39
N SER A 322 16.26 12.15 -34.31
CA SER A 322 15.99 11.10 -33.32
C SER A 322 15.64 11.74 -31.98
N ILE A 323 14.60 11.22 -31.32
CA ILE A 323 14.31 11.56 -29.93
C ILE A 323 14.86 10.45 -29.04
N LEU A 324 15.69 10.83 -28.07
CA LEU A 324 16.20 9.93 -27.05
C LEU A 324 15.19 9.80 -25.92
N LEU A 325 14.67 8.59 -25.74
CA LEU A 325 13.75 8.21 -24.68
C LEU A 325 14.51 7.71 -23.44
N PRO A 326 14.01 7.95 -22.22
CA PRO A 326 14.53 7.29 -21.02
C PRO A 326 14.23 5.79 -21.06
N ASP A 327 15.00 5.00 -20.30
CA ASP A 327 14.85 3.54 -20.25
C ASP A 327 13.43 3.10 -19.85
N SER A 328 12.76 3.89 -19.01
CA SER A 328 11.37 3.65 -18.58
C SER A 328 10.34 3.78 -19.70
N GLN A 329 10.67 4.47 -20.79
CA GLN A 329 9.82 4.68 -21.98
C GLN A 329 10.35 3.95 -23.21
N SER A 330 11.40 3.15 -23.04
CA SER A 330 12.08 2.47 -24.14
C SER A 330 11.52 1.06 -24.33
N MET A 331 11.38 0.63 -25.59
CA MET A 331 10.86 -0.70 -25.91
C MET A 331 11.98 -1.70 -26.13
N LYS A 332 11.76 -2.95 -25.72
CA LYS A 332 12.63 -4.04 -26.16
C LYS A 332 12.26 -4.46 -27.57
N ASN A 333 13.25 -4.55 -28.45
CA ASN A 333 13.06 -5.15 -29.77
C ASN A 333 12.92 -6.68 -29.69
N ARG A 334 12.72 -7.32 -30.85
CA ARG A 334 12.62 -8.79 -30.97
C ARG A 334 13.84 -9.57 -30.44
N TYR A 335 14.96 -8.91 -30.18
CA TYR A 335 16.18 -9.48 -29.60
C TYR A 335 16.36 -9.11 -28.12
N SER A 336 15.31 -8.60 -27.46
CA SER A 336 15.34 -8.12 -26.08
C SER A 336 16.28 -6.94 -25.80
N LEU A 337 16.77 -6.26 -26.85
CA LEU A 337 17.59 -5.06 -26.72
C LEU A 337 16.71 -3.83 -26.57
N LEU A 338 17.09 -2.92 -25.68
CA LEU A 338 16.37 -1.69 -25.43
C LEU A 338 16.55 -0.70 -26.58
N CYS A 339 15.46 -0.31 -27.20
CA CYS A 339 15.37 0.71 -28.24
C CYS A 339 14.88 2.00 -27.60
N ASN A 340 15.82 2.90 -27.32
CA ASN A 340 15.59 4.18 -26.69
C ASN A 340 15.67 5.36 -27.67
N ARG A 341 15.68 5.10 -28.98
CA ARG A 341 15.71 6.11 -30.02
C ARG A 341 14.45 6.00 -30.87
N LEU A 342 13.78 7.11 -31.02
CA LEU A 342 12.60 7.24 -31.86
C LEU A 342 12.88 8.20 -33.01
N THR A 343 12.76 7.72 -34.25
CA THR A 343 12.90 8.57 -35.43
C THR A 343 11.68 9.47 -35.58
N VAL A 344 11.92 10.75 -35.86
CA VAL A 344 10.89 11.75 -36.13
C VAL A 344 11.28 12.59 -37.35
N SER A 345 10.35 12.75 -38.27
CA SER A 345 10.44 13.70 -39.37
C SER A 345 9.70 14.96 -38.98
N ILE A 346 10.38 16.11 -39.04
CA ILE A 346 9.82 17.40 -38.63
C ILE A 346 9.67 18.26 -39.88
N LEU A 347 8.42 18.63 -40.18
CA LEU A 347 8.08 19.57 -41.23
C LEU A 347 7.69 20.89 -40.59
N ILE A 348 8.21 21.99 -41.13
CA ILE A 348 7.97 23.33 -40.62
C ILE A 348 7.50 24.19 -41.79
N LYS A 349 6.36 24.84 -41.62
CA LYS A 349 5.84 25.85 -42.55
C LYS A 349 5.93 27.20 -41.88
N GLN A 350 6.66 28.14 -42.48
CA GLN A 350 6.77 29.54 -42.04
C GLN A 350 6.39 30.46 -43.19
N ASP A 351 5.62 31.51 -42.90
CA ASP A 351 5.17 32.49 -43.90
C ASP A 351 4.54 31.84 -45.17
N GLY A 352 3.87 30.71 -44.98
CA GLY A 352 3.20 30.00 -46.07
C GLY A 352 4.08 29.03 -46.87
N LEU A 353 5.38 28.95 -46.61
CA LEU A 353 6.34 28.10 -47.31
C LEU A 353 6.96 27.05 -46.37
N LEU A 354 7.36 25.90 -46.94
CA LEU A 354 8.12 24.90 -46.18
C LEU A 354 9.53 25.43 -45.93
N ALA A 355 9.92 25.46 -44.65
CA ALA A 355 11.19 26.00 -44.16
C ALA A 355 12.33 24.97 -44.27
N GLU A 356 12.52 24.39 -45.47
CA GLU A 356 13.52 23.34 -45.71
C GLU A 356 14.95 23.85 -45.46
N ASP A 357 15.28 25.03 -46.01
CA ASP A 357 16.63 25.61 -45.95
C ASP A 357 16.91 26.39 -44.65
N THR A 358 15.86 26.69 -43.86
CA THR A 358 15.96 27.51 -42.64
C THR A 358 15.68 26.73 -41.36
N ILE A 359 15.52 25.41 -41.45
CA ILE A 359 15.19 24.55 -40.31
C ILE A 359 16.22 24.63 -39.19
N SER A 360 17.51 24.73 -39.52
CA SER A 360 18.60 24.87 -38.54
C SER A 360 18.44 26.15 -37.72
N ALA A 361 18.21 27.29 -38.38
CA ALA A 361 17.97 28.58 -37.74
C ALA A 361 16.70 28.58 -36.88
N PHE A 362 15.65 27.91 -37.33
CA PHE A 362 14.43 27.72 -36.54
C PHE A 362 14.73 27.01 -35.21
N PHE A 363 15.40 25.85 -35.25
CA PHE A 363 15.75 25.08 -34.06
C PHE A 363 16.71 25.84 -33.15
N GLU A 364 17.69 26.56 -33.70
CA GLU A 364 18.58 27.41 -32.90
C GLU A 364 17.81 28.51 -32.17
N SER A 365 16.80 29.12 -32.81
CA SER A 365 15.99 30.16 -32.18
C SER A 365 15.06 29.66 -31.07
N LYS A 366 14.60 28.39 -31.14
CA LYS A 366 13.62 27.81 -30.20
C LYS A 366 14.23 26.90 -29.14
N VAL A 367 15.30 26.17 -29.49
CA VAL A 367 15.93 25.11 -28.68
C VAL A 367 17.39 25.45 -28.37
N GLY A 368 17.94 26.52 -28.97
CA GLY A 368 19.29 27.03 -28.72
C GLY A 368 20.39 26.36 -29.55
N LYS A 369 20.18 25.14 -30.07
CA LYS A 369 21.13 24.43 -30.97
C LYS A 369 20.40 23.47 -31.90
N TYR A 370 20.77 23.44 -33.18
CA TYR A 370 20.37 22.39 -34.12
C TYR A 370 21.12 21.08 -33.84
N ARG A 371 20.40 19.96 -33.71
CA ARG A 371 20.95 18.64 -33.42
C ARG A 371 20.22 17.54 -34.18
N GLU A 372 20.93 16.48 -34.51
CA GLU A 372 20.30 15.25 -35.04
C GLU A 372 19.51 14.49 -33.96
N THR A 373 19.89 14.62 -32.68
CA THR A 373 19.24 13.94 -31.56
C THR A 373 18.83 14.93 -30.46
N TYR A 374 17.56 14.86 -30.03
CA TYR A 374 17.01 15.66 -28.94
C TYR A 374 16.46 14.78 -27.83
N LYS A 375 16.47 15.30 -26.59
CA LYS A 375 15.61 14.83 -25.50
C LYS A 375 14.27 15.56 -25.56
N ILE A 376 13.24 14.96 -24.97
CA ILE A 376 11.87 15.52 -24.98
C ILE A 376 11.83 16.91 -24.34
N ASN A 377 12.50 17.08 -23.19
CA ASN A 377 12.57 18.36 -22.49
C ASN A 377 13.34 19.45 -23.27
N GLU A 378 14.21 19.09 -24.21
CA GLU A 378 14.88 20.06 -25.08
C GLU A 378 13.91 20.61 -26.14
N LEU A 379 12.81 19.91 -26.46
CA LEU A 379 11.79 20.38 -27.40
C LEU A 379 10.75 21.31 -26.75
N GLU A 380 10.83 21.55 -25.43
CA GLU A 380 9.90 22.42 -24.70
C GLU A 380 9.76 23.79 -25.38
N GLY A 381 10.86 24.42 -25.80
CA GLY A 381 10.84 25.74 -26.42
C GLY A 381 10.08 25.83 -27.75
N ILE A 382 9.81 24.70 -28.40
CA ILE A 382 8.97 24.61 -29.61
C ILE A 382 7.50 24.46 -29.23
N ILE A 383 7.22 23.69 -28.17
CA ILE A 383 5.88 23.23 -27.80
C ILE A 383 5.17 24.22 -26.86
N LYS A 384 5.93 24.88 -26.00
CA LYS A 384 5.40 25.71 -24.92
C LYS A 384 4.44 26.77 -25.45
N THR A 385 3.29 26.93 -24.80
CA THR A 385 2.22 27.88 -25.17
C THR A 385 1.57 27.68 -26.55
N LYS A 386 1.67 26.46 -27.11
CA LYS A 386 1.07 26.12 -28.42
C LYS A 386 -0.19 25.28 -28.27
N LYS A 387 -1.07 25.37 -29.28
CA LYS A 387 -2.19 24.45 -29.49
C LYS A 387 -1.72 23.23 -30.27
N ILE A 388 -1.74 22.06 -29.62
CA ILE A 388 -1.27 20.79 -30.20
C ILE A 388 -2.46 19.91 -30.57
N CYS A 389 -2.42 19.30 -31.75
CA CYS A 389 -3.32 18.21 -32.12
C CYS A 389 -2.57 16.88 -32.16
N VAL A 390 -3.12 15.88 -31.46
CA VAL A 390 -2.70 14.48 -31.51
C VAL A 390 -3.64 13.78 -32.47
N ASN A 391 -3.14 13.36 -33.64
CA ASN A 391 -3.98 12.78 -34.68
C ASN A 391 -3.37 11.52 -35.30
N GLU A 392 -4.20 10.49 -35.52
CA GLU A 392 -3.81 9.24 -36.19
C GLU A 392 -2.50 8.64 -35.64
N PHE A 393 -2.42 8.50 -34.32
CA PHE A 393 -1.37 7.74 -33.66
C PHE A 393 -1.75 6.26 -33.63
N HIS A 394 -1.04 5.44 -34.41
CA HIS A 394 -1.25 3.99 -34.39
C HIS A 394 -0.76 3.36 -33.06
N THR A 395 -1.43 2.27 -32.66
CA THR A 395 -1.38 1.59 -31.34
C THR A 395 -0.02 1.05 -30.87
N TYR A 396 1.05 1.21 -31.66
CA TYR A 396 2.41 0.76 -31.32
C TYR A 396 3.29 1.85 -30.70
N PHE A 397 2.70 2.98 -30.30
CA PHE A 397 3.43 4.16 -29.85
C PHE A 397 3.20 4.44 -28.36
N HIS A 398 4.26 4.77 -27.60
CA HIS A 398 4.21 4.98 -26.16
C HIS A 398 3.34 6.20 -25.78
N PRO A 399 2.18 6.01 -25.14
CA PRO A 399 1.34 7.12 -24.69
C PRO A 399 2.06 7.99 -23.65
N ASP A 400 3.03 7.42 -22.92
CA ASP A 400 3.90 8.12 -21.97
C ASP A 400 4.71 9.26 -22.64
N PHE A 401 5.21 9.01 -23.84
CA PHE A 401 5.99 9.98 -24.61
C PHE A 401 5.09 11.10 -25.13
N VAL A 402 3.92 10.75 -25.70
CA VAL A 402 2.94 11.75 -26.17
C VAL A 402 2.50 12.61 -25.00
N ALA A 403 2.20 11.99 -23.84
CA ALA A 403 1.86 12.68 -22.62
C ALA A 403 2.96 13.65 -22.15
N GLU A 404 4.24 13.27 -22.25
CA GLU A 404 5.35 14.17 -21.95
C GLU A 404 5.42 15.36 -22.89
N LEU A 405 5.32 15.08 -24.19
CA LEU A 405 5.47 16.09 -25.22
C LEU A 405 4.31 17.10 -25.15
N VAL A 406 3.07 16.62 -25.00
CA VAL A 406 1.92 17.52 -24.86
C VAL A 406 1.87 18.20 -23.51
N SER A 407 2.53 17.72 -22.44
CA SER A 407 2.45 18.36 -21.12
C SER A 407 2.91 19.82 -21.08
N TYR A 408 3.68 20.26 -22.07
CA TYR A 408 4.13 21.65 -22.22
C TYR A 408 3.15 22.55 -22.99
N ALA A 409 2.05 22.00 -23.54
CA ALA A 409 1.07 22.73 -24.37
C ALA A 409 -0.06 23.37 -23.54
N ASP A 410 -0.67 24.45 -24.06
CA ASP A 410 -1.83 25.09 -23.41
C ASP A 410 -3.14 24.37 -23.75
N ILE A 411 -3.27 23.92 -25.00
CA ILE A 411 -4.47 23.27 -25.52
C ILE A 411 -4.06 22.00 -26.27
N VAL A 412 -4.72 20.88 -25.95
CA VAL A 412 -4.51 19.57 -26.58
C VAL A 412 -5.79 19.11 -27.26
N GLN A 413 -5.75 19.02 -28.59
CA GLN A 413 -6.80 18.44 -29.42
C GLN A 413 -6.58 16.94 -29.55
N VAL A 414 -7.61 16.15 -29.27
CA VAL A 414 -7.61 14.69 -29.44
C VAL A 414 -8.87 14.24 -30.18
N ASN A 415 -8.83 13.03 -30.74
CA ASN A 415 -9.95 12.52 -31.53
C ASN A 415 -11.04 11.83 -30.68
N SER A 416 -10.75 11.47 -29.42
CA SER A 416 -11.69 10.75 -28.55
C SER A 416 -11.45 10.98 -27.06
N GLU A 417 -12.49 10.75 -26.24
CA GLU A 417 -12.38 10.77 -24.76
C GLU A 417 -11.40 9.70 -24.26
N ALA A 418 -11.36 8.53 -24.88
CA ALA A 418 -10.46 7.44 -24.50
C ALA A 418 -8.98 7.84 -24.66
N GLU A 419 -8.64 8.58 -25.73
CA GLU A 419 -7.30 9.11 -25.98
C GLU A 419 -6.91 10.18 -24.94
N LYS A 420 -7.84 11.08 -24.60
CA LYS A 420 -7.66 12.05 -23.51
C LYS A 420 -7.42 11.37 -22.17
N ASP A 421 -8.26 10.40 -21.79
CA ASP A 421 -8.14 9.70 -20.51
C ASP A 421 -6.82 8.95 -20.41
N GLN A 422 -6.37 8.35 -21.53
CA GLN A 422 -5.08 7.71 -21.62
C GLN A 422 -3.96 8.71 -21.35
N ILE A 423 -3.90 9.83 -22.09
CA ILE A 423 -2.90 10.89 -21.90
C ILE A 423 -2.92 11.45 -20.47
N LEU A 424 -4.10 11.78 -19.94
CA LEU A 424 -4.26 12.30 -18.58
C LEU A 424 -3.81 11.31 -17.50
N SER A 425 -4.06 10.01 -17.68
CA SER A 425 -3.61 8.99 -16.73
C SER A 425 -2.09 8.95 -16.61
N PHE A 426 -1.38 9.25 -17.71
CA PHE A 426 0.09 9.28 -17.73
C PHE A 426 0.64 10.59 -17.19
N ILE A 427 0.01 11.74 -17.48
CA ILE A 427 0.37 13.02 -16.86
C ILE A 427 0.24 12.92 -15.33
N LYS A 428 -0.88 12.37 -14.84
CA LYS A 428 -1.15 12.20 -13.39
C LYS A 428 -0.22 11.23 -12.67
N ARG A 429 0.38 10.25 -13.37
CA ARG A 429 1.35 9.32 -12.78
C ARG A 429 2.73 9.96 -12.55
N ARG A 430 2.98 11.12 -13.16
CA ARG A 430 4.28 11.83 -13.10
C ARG A 430 4.27 12.99 -12.11
N GLN A 431 3.09 13.53 -11.80
CA GLN A 431 2.86 14.45 -10.68
C GLN A 431 2.76 13.66 -9.37
#